data_AF-A0A7X8EEE0-F1
#
_entry.id   AF-A0A7X8EEE0-F1
#
_cell.length_a   1.000
_cell.length_b   1.000
_cell.length_c   1.000
_cell.angle_alpha   90.00
_cell.angle_beta   90.00
_cell.angle_gamma   90.00
#
_symmetry.space_group_name_H-M   'P 1'
#
loop_
_entity.id
_entity.type
_entity.pdbx_description
1 polymer ?
#
loop_
_entity_poly.entity_id
_entity_poly.type
_entity_poly.pdbx_seq_one_letter_code
_entity_poly.pdbx_strand_id
1 'polypeptide(L)'
;MKIVTSSEELKRVDLSAKEIIPSLVLMESAALQCWFVLSRLLEKSSSLLFLIGGGNNGADGMAIARHAYHGGWRDITVLHTATRYSEEHTVQQGLLEGYPIKQLWLGDTNLDDLSSYDWIIDAITGLGLNGPLKGELSTLISWVNHSGASVFSVDIPSGLGDLCAVSDFCISADHTVALGSFTQAHYHPLTRSRLGNLFVANPSFPLTLLDSLDVAATIDDEPLVIPALDRSAYKNTRGSIAIFGSSVKYSGAARLAANAAFTARSGLVTLYCDPEIHEICASNTLSVMVRPYRGEAVEGFDAILAGPGWGEGREEILKVLLATSTPLVIDADGIRSLARLLASKVHLLENRNAPMILTPHLGEMRVIGEAV
;
A
#
# COMPACT_ATOMS: atom_id res chain seq x y z
N MET A 1 6.72 -8.52 -7.94
CA MET A 1 5.83 -7.34 -7.94
C MET A 1 4.40 -7.76 -7.67
N LYS A 2 3.85 -7.31 -6.55
CA LYS A 2 2.44 -7.43 -6.19
C LYS A 2 1.65 -6.34 -6.92
N ILE A 3 0.48 -6.69 -7.45
CA ILE A 3 -0.45 -5.75 -8.07
C ILE A 3 -1.36 -5.17 -6.99
N VAL A 4 -1.57 -3.86 -7.03
CA VAL A 4 -2.56 -3.14 -6.24
C VAL A 4 -3.55 -2.51 -7.20
N THR A 5 -4.83 -2.75 -6.97
CA THR A 5 -5.94 -2.26 -7.80
C THR A 5 -6.95 -1.44 -6.96
N SER A 6 -8.08 -1.03 -7.54
CA SER A 6 -9.17 -0.38 -6.81
C SER A 6 -10.24 -1.39 -6.37
N SER A 7 -11.03 -1.03 -5.35
CA SER A 7 -12.20 -1.83 -4.94
C SER A 7 -13.25 -1.93 -6.05
N GLU A 8 -13.44 -0.87 -6.85
CA GLU A 8 -14.35 -0.87 -8.00
C GLU A 8 -13.93 -1.92 -9.04
N GLU A 9 -12.63 -2.03 -9.26
CA GLU A 9 -12.06 -2.97 -10.21
C GLU A 9 -12.21 -4.42 -9.75
N LEU A 10 -11.95 -4.72 -8.47
CA LEU A 10 -12.25 -6.05 -7.92
C LEU A 10 -13.73 -6.41 -7.96
N LYS A 11 -14.61 -5.42 -7.76
CA LYS A 11 -16.06 -5.64 -7.89
C LYS A 11 -16.45 -5.99 -9.32
N ARG A 12 -15.82 -5.37 -10.33
CA ARG A 12 -15.98 -5.75 -11.75
C ARG A 12 -15.55 -7.19 -11.97
N VAL A 13 -14.39 -7.59 -11.44
CA VAL A 13 -13.89 -8.98 -11.54
C VAL A 13 -14.83 -9.98 -10.88
N ASP A 14 -15.34 -9.70 -9.68
CA ASP A 14 -16.30 -10.57 -8.99
C ASP A 14 -17.58 -10.76 -9.81
N LEU A 15 -18.13 -9.67 -10.38
CA LEU A 15 -19.30 -9.74 -11.24
C LEU A 15 -19.05 -10.57 -12.51
N SER A 16 -17.93 -10.36 -13.19
CA SER A 16 -17.55 -11.16 -14.37
C SER A 16 -17.27 -12.62 -14.02
N ALA A 17 -16.68 -12.90 -12.86
CA ALA A 17 -16.45 -14.26 -12.40
C ALA A 17 -17.77 -14.98 -12.13
N LYS A 18 -18.79 -14.29 -11.59
CA LYS A 18 -20.13 -14.82 -11.34
C LYS A 18 -20.90 -15.22 -12.61
N GLU A 19 -20.53 -14.69 -13.77
CA GLU A 19 -21.06 -15.15 -15.07
C GLU A 19 -20.52 -16.52 -15.49
N ILE A 20 -19.38 -16.94 -14.92
CA ILE A 20 -18.67 -18.16 -15.28
C ILE A 20 -18.81 -19.23 -14.17
N ILE A 21 -18.75 -18.81 -12.91
CA ILE A 21 -18.72 -19.66 -11.72
C ILE A 21 -19.85 -19.21 -10.78
N PRO A 22 -20.72 -20.11 -10.29
CA PRO A 22 -21.79 -19.75 -9.36
C PRO A 22 -21.26 -19.02 -8.11
N SER A 23 -21.97 -18.00 -7.63
CA SER A 23 -21.52 -17.17 -6.51
C SER A 23 -21.21 -17.97 -5.24
N LEU A 24 -22.02 -18.98 -4.93
CA LEU A 24 -21.79 -19.89 -3.79
C LEU A 24 -20.49 -20.71 -3.92
N VAL A 25 -20.05 -21.02 -5.14
CA VAL A 25 -18.79 -21.75 -5.38
C VAL A 25 -17.59 -20.82 -5.18
N LEU A 26 -17.68 -19.57 -5.65
CA LEU A 26 -16.66 -18.54 -5.38
C LEU A 26 -16.54 -18.28 -3.89
N MET A 27 -17.67 -18.19 -3.18
CA MET A 27 -17.73 -18.01 -1.71
C MET A 27 -17.09 -19.17 -0.94
N GLU A 28 -17.44 -20.43 -1.27
CA GLU A 28 -16.80 -21.58 -0.61
C GLU A 28 -15.29 -21.62 -0.90
N SER A 29 -14.88 -21.22 -2.11
CA SER A 29 -13.47 -21.07 -2.45
C SER A 29 -12.80 -19.97 -1.63
N ALA A 30 -13.42 -18.79 -1.48
CA ALA A 30 -12.90 -17.70 -0.65
C ALA A 30 -12.70 -18.18 0.79
N ALA A 31 -13.72 -18.81 1.36
CA ALA A 31 -13.70 -19.35 2.71
C ALA A 31 -12.59 -20.39 2.90
N LEU A 32 -12.39 -21.32 1.97
CA LEU A 32 -11.30 -22.30 2.03
C LEU A 32 -9.92 -21.66 1.99
N GLN A 33 -9.72 -20.62 1.20
CA GLN A 33 -8.44 -19.90 1.13
C GLN A 33 -8.17 -19.10 2.41
N CYS A 34 -9.17 -18.40 2.93
CA CYS A 34 -9.07 -17.71 4.22
C CYS A 34 -8.78 -18.71 5.35
N TRP A 35 -9.48 -19.84 5.36
CA TRP A 35 -9.25 -20.92 6.31
C TRP A 35 -7.85 -21.52 6.21
N PHE A 36 -7.32 -21.68 4.99
CA PHE A 36 -5.96 -22.15 4.77
C PHE A 36 -4.93 -21.25 5.46
N VAL A 37 -5.12 -19.92 5.41
CA VAL A 37 -4.26 -18.98 6.14
C VAL A 37 -4.51 -19.08 7.64
N LEU A 38 -5.76 -18.91 8.08
CA LEU A 38 -6.14 -18.87 9.50
C LEU A 38 -5.69 -20.12 10.26
N SER A 39 -5.96 -21.32 9.73
CA SER A 39 -5.66 -22.60 10.39
C SER A 39 -4.18 -22.84 10.69
N ARG A 40 -3.25 -22.11 10.05
CA ARG A 40 -1.81 -22.17 10.32
C ARG A 40 -1.37 -21.26 11.46
N LEU A 41 -2.22 -20.31 11.83
CA LEU A 41 -2.00 -19.38 12.94
C LEU A 41 -2.64 -19.90 14.24
N LEU A 42 -3.66 -20.75 14.12
CA LEU A 42 -4.43 -21.29 15.24
C LEU A 42 -3.75 -22.49 15.92
N GLU A 43 -3.89 -22.56 17.24
CA GLU A 43 -3.70 -23.80 18.00
C GLU A 43 -5.00 -24.60 18.05
N LYS A 44 -4.93 -25.93 18.21
CA LYS A 44 -6.15 -26.78 18.27
C LYS A 44 -7.05 -26.49 19.47
N SER A 45 -6.49 -25.93 20.53
CA SER A 45 -7.21 -25.50 21.74
C SER A 45 -7.79 -24.09 21.63
N SER A 46 -7.48 -23.34 20.57
CA SER A 46 -7.94 -21.96 20.43
C SER A 46 -9.46 -21.87 20.38
N SER A 47 -10.00 -20.97 21.20
CA SER A 47 -11.39 -20.53 21.20
C SER A 47 -11.61 -19.46 20.12
N LEU A 48 -12.62 -19.65 19.27
CA LEU A 48 -12.85 -18.84 18.07
C LEU A 48 -14.21 -18.13 18.13
N LEU A 49 -14.19 -16.80 17.98
CA LEU A 49 -15.39 -15.98 17.81
C LEU A 49 -15.47 -15.42 16.39
N PHE A 50 -16.47 -15.83 15.62
CA PHE A 50 -16.75 -15.32 14.29
C PHE A 50 -17.79 -14.19 14.37
N LEU A 51 -17.43 -13.00 13.90
CA LEU A 51 -18.33 -11.85 13.82
C LEU A 51 -18.88 -11.74 12.40
N ILE A 52 -20.16 -12.04 12.24
CA ILE A 52 -20.77 -12.25 10.92
C ILE A 52 -21.74 -11.12 10.60
N GLY A 53 -21.45 -10.39 9.53
CA GLY A 53 -22.37 -9.40 8.96
C GLY A 53 -23.42 -10.02 8.03
N GLY A 54 -24.34 -9.19 7.54
CA GLY A 54 -25.47 -9.65 6.73
C GLY A 54 -25.18 -9.82 5.23
N GLY A 55 -24.02 -9.36 4.77
CA GLY A 55 -23.62 -9.45 3.36
C GLY A 55 -22.77 -10.67 3.05
N ASN A 56 -22.12 -10.63 1.88
CA ASN A 56 -21.28 -11.73 1.40
C ASN A 56 -20.06 -11.98 2.28
N ASN A 57 -19.45 -10.93 2.87
CA ASN A 57 -18.32 -11.13 3.79
C ASN A 57 -18.71 -11.99 5.00
N GLY A 58 -19.93 -11.78 5.53
CA GLY A 58 -20.44 -12.62 6.62
C GLY A 58 -20.75 -14.05 6.16
N ALA A 59 -21.22 -14.21 4.94
CA ALA A 59 -21.43 -15.53 4.35
C ALA A 59 -20.09 -16.29 4.18
N ASP A 60 -19.01 -15.62 3.77
CA ASP A 60 -17.64 -16.16 3.78
C ASP A 60 -17.24 -16.57 5.20
N GLY A 61 -17.46 -15.72 6.20
CA GLY A 61 -17.18 -16.00 7.60
C GLY A 61 -17.90 -17.25 8.14
N MET A 62 -19.17 -17.45 7.79
CA MET A 62 -19.92 -18.67 8.17
C MET A 62 -19.36 -19.93 7.51
N ALA A 63 -18.97 -19.84 6.24
CA ALA A 63 -18.29 -20.94 5.56
C ALA A 63 -16.92 -21.25 6.21
N ILE A 64 -16.15 -20.23 6.60
CA ILE A 64 -14.89 -20.42 7.35
C ILE A 64 -15.17 -21.10 8.69
N ALA A 65 -16.22 -20.71 9.43
CA ALA A 65 -16.60 -21.34 10.69
C ALA A 65 -16.92 -22.84 10.52
N ARG A 66 -17.64 -23.22 9.45
CA ARG A 66 -17.86 -24.64 9.11
C ARG A 66 -16.55 -25.37 8.83
N HIS A 67 -15.62 -24.75 8.10
CA HIS A 67 -14.31 -25.34 7.85
C HIS A 67 -13.46 -25.47 9.11
N ALA A 68 -13.56 -24.52 10.04
CA ALA A 68 -12.93 -24.62 11.35
C ALA A 68 -13.45 -25.83 12.14
N TYR A 69 -14.76 -26.06 12.14
CA TYR A 69 -15.35 -27.24 12.75
C TYR A 69 -14.85 -28.54 12.11
N HIS A 70 -14.85 -28.63 10.78
CA HIS A 70 -14.28 -29.78 10.05
C HIS A 70 -12.79 -29.97 10.27
N GLY A 71 -12.07 -28.87 10.52
CA GLY A 71 -10.67 -28.87 10.91
C GLY A 71 -10.42 -29.40 12.32
N GLY A 72 -11.48 -29.64 13.11
CA GLY A 72 -11.41 -30.22 14.45
C GLY A 72 -11.45 -29.21 15.60
N TRP A 73 -11.64 -27.91 15.33
CA TRP A 73 -11.91 -26.92 16.37
C TRP A 73 -13.33 -27.10 16.88
N ARG A 74 -13.51 -27.02 18.21
CA ARG A 74 -14.79 -27.30 18.87
C ARG A 74 -15.34 -26.11 19.66
N ASP A 75 -14.47 -25.24 20.15
CA ASP A 75 -14.87 -24.00 20.81
C ASP A 75 -15.03 -22.89 19.77
N ILE A 76 -16.17 -22.93 19.08
CA ILE A 76 -16.52 -22.00 18.00
C ILE A 76 -17.85 -21.35 18.34
N THR A 77 -17.85 -20.02 18.39
CA THR A 77 -19.05 -19.20 18.49
C THR A 77 -19.18 -18.30 17.26
N VAL A 78 -20.39 -18.22 16.72
CA VAL A 78 -20.76 -17.29 15.65
C VAL A 78 -21.70 -16.23 16.25
N LEU A 79 -21.32 -14.97 16.14
CA LEU A 79 -22.13 -13.82 16.55
C LEU A 79 -22.63 -13.09 15.30
N HIS A 80 -23.95 -13.15 15.08
CA HIS A 80 -24.64 -12.44 14.01
C HIS A 80 -24.82 -10.97 14.38
N THR A 81 -24.33 -10.07 13.54
CA THR A 81 -24.29 -8.62 13.83
C THR A 81 -25.25 -7.80 12.97
N ALA A 82 -26.03 -8.45 12.10
CA ALA A 82 -26.93 -7.80 11.16
C ALA A 82 -28.36 -8.34 11.27
N THR A 83 -29.32 -7.59 10.74
CA THR A 83 -30.75 -7.96 10.69
C THR A 83 -31.30 -8.07 9.27
N ARG A 84 -30.47 -7.82 8.27
CA ARG A 84 -30.78 -7.95 6.84
C ARG A 84 -29.71 -8.79 6.18
N TYR A 85 -30.14 -9.72 5.33
CA TYR A 85 -29.27 -10.77 4.80
C TYR A 85 -29.29 -10.80 3.28
N SER A 86 -28.13 -11.02 2.65
CA SER A 86 -28.06 -11.38 1.23
C SER A 86 -28.60 -12.79 0.98
N GLU A 87 -28.80 -13.13 -0.29
CA GLU A 87 -29.20 -14.48 -0.68
C GLU A 87 -28.13 -15.50 -0.26
N GLU A 88 -26.86 -15.22 -0.54
CA GLU A 88 -25.76 -16.10 -0.17
C GLU A 88 -25.59 -16.24 1.35
N HIS A 89 -25.77 -15.14 2.10
CA HIS A 89 -25.80 -15.22 3.57
C HIS A 89 -26.87 -16.19 4.05
N THR A 90 -28.08 -16.08 3.50
CA THR A 90 -29.22 -16.94 3.89
C THR A 90 -28.92 -18.42 3.62
N VAL A 91 -28.30 -18.72 2.48
CA VAL A 91 -27.86 -20.09 2.15
C VAL A 91 -26.81 -20.59 3.15
N GLN A 92 -25.77 -19.80 3.42
CA GLN A 92 -24.71 -20.20 4.36
C GLN A 92 -25.21 -20.33 5.80
N GLN A 93 -26.16 -19.51 6.23
CA GLN A 93 -26.83 -19.64 7.52
C GLN A 93 -27.57 -20.99 7.63
N GLY A 94 -28.34 -21.37 6.60
CA GLY A 94 -29.02 -22.67 6.58
C GLY A 94 -28.04 -23.85 6.59
N LEU A 95 -26.87 -23.72 5.96
CA LEU A 95 -25.80 -24.71 6.06
C LEU A 95 -25.21 -24.78 7.47
N LEU A 96 -24.98 -23.63 8.11
CA LEU A 96 -24.40 -23.52 9.46
C LEU A 96 -25.29 -24.18 10.53
N GLU A 97 -26.61 -24.10 10.40
CA GLU A 97 -27.59 -24.76 11.29
C GLU A 97 -27.43 -26.28 11.36
N GLY A 98 -26.84 -26.91 10.33
CA GLY A 98 -26.52 -28.34 10.33
C GLY A 98 -25.34 -28.71 11.23
N TYR A 99 -24.66 -27.73 11.84
CA TYR A 99 -23.46 -27.92 12.66
C TYR A 99 -23.73 -27.57 14.12
N PRO A 100 -23.11 -28.30 15.08
CA PRO A 100 -23.22 -27.98 16.50
C PRO A 100 -22.28 -26.83 16.89
N ILE A 101 -22.40 -25.69 16.19
CA ILE A 101 -21.67 -24.46 16.45
C ILE A 101 -22.59 -23.52 17.23
N LYS A 102 -22.08 -22.89 18.29
CA LYS A 102 -22.86 -21.95 19.10
C LYS A 102 -23.16 -20.70 18.28
N GLN A 103 -24.42 -20.31 18.19
CA GLN A 103 -24.86 -19.11 17.46
C GLN A 103 -25.50 -18.12 18.42
N LEU A 104 -25.14 -16.85 18.29
CA LEU A 104 -25.61 -15.71 19.09
C LEU A 104 -26.02 -14.58 18.14
N TRP A 105 -26.88 -13.67 18.62
CA TRP A 105 -27.29 -12.47 17.90
C TRP A 105 -26.95 -11.22 18.72
N LEU A 106 -26.33 -10.22 18.08
CA LEU A 106 -25.83 -9.02 18.75
C LEU A 106 -26.93 -8.29 19.54
N GLY A 107 -28.13 -8.14 18.97
CA GLY A 107 -29.25 -7.46 19.62
C GLY A 107 -29.77 -8.16 20.89
N ASP A 108 -29.46 -9.45 21.06
CA ASP A 108 -29.83 -10.26 22.22
C ASP A 108 -28.64 -10.61 23.12
N THR A 109 -27.44 -10.09 22.81
CA THR A 109 -26.18 -10.43 23.48
C THR A 109 -25.61 -9.22 24.19
N ASN A 110 -25.43 -9.32 25.51
CA ASN A 110 -24.58 -8.38 26.21
C ASN A 110 -23.11 -8.75 25.98
N LEU A 111 -22.31 -7.81 25.47
CA LEU A 111 -20.90 -8.05 25.16
C LEU A 111 -20.07 -8.39 26.41
N ASP A 112 -20.49 -7.93 27.59
CA ASP A 112 -19.82 -8.27 28.86
C ASP A 112 -20.01 -9.74 29.25
N ASP A 113 -21.03 -10.42 28.69
CA ASP A 113 -21.29 -11.84 28.92
C ASP A 113 -20.49 -12.74 27.96
N LEU A 114 -19.81 -12.16 26.96
CA LEU A 114 -18.91 -12.91 26.09
C LEU A 114 -17.65 -13.29 26.88
N SER A 115 -17.35 -14.58 26.93
CA SER A 115 -16.08 -15.09 27.43
C SER A 115 -14.91 -14.51 26.63
N SER A 116 -13.72 -14.48 27.22
CA SER A 116 -12.50 -14.23 26.46
C SER A 116 -12.33 -15.29 25.37
N TYR A 117 -12.03 -14.86 24.15
CA TYR A 117 -11.66 -15.72 23.04
C TYR A 117 -10.19 -15.51 22.69
N ASP A 118 -9.53 -16.56 22.22
CA ASP A 118 -8.14 -16.46 21.75
C ASP A 118 -8.09 -15.73 20.39
N TRP A 119 -9.10 -15.99 19.55
CA TRP A 119 -9.21 -15.42 18.21
C TRP A 119 -10.58 -14.85 17.90
N ILE A 120 -10.59 -13.67 17.30
CA ILE A 120 -11.78 -13.02 16.73
C ILE A 120 -11.62 -12.95 15.21
N ILE A 121 -12.56 -13.54 14.49
CA ILE A 121 -12.61 -13.53 13.04
C ILE A 121 -13.63 -12.46 12.63
N ASP A 122 -13.12 -11.39 12.05
CA ASP A 122 -13.89 -10.28 11.52
C ASP A 122 -14.36 -10.56 10.09
N ALA A 123 -15.66 -10.79 9.96
CA ALA A 123 -16.37 -10.96 8.71
C ALA A 123 -17.65 -10.08 8.68
N ILE A 124 -17.60 -8.91 9.33
CA ILE A 124 -18.77 -8.02 9.41
C ILE A 124 -19.00 -7.30 8.08
N THR A 125 -17.97 -6.65 7.56
CA THR A 125 -18.01 -5.89 6.30
C THR A 125 -16.71 -6.06 5.52
N GLY A 126 -16.81 -6.19 4.20
CA GLY A 126 -15.66 -6.15 3.29
C GLY A 126 -15.51 -4.79 2.60
N LEU A 127 -14.75 -4.75 1.51
CA LEU A 127 -14.50 -3.54 0.69
C LEU A 127 -15.77 -2.86 0.16
N GLY A 128 -16.90 -3.57 0.09
CA GLY A 128 -18.19 -3.05 -0.35
C GLY A 128 -18.97 -2.22 0.68
N LEU A 129 -18.38 -1.88 1.83
CA LEU A 129 -19.04 -1.08 2.87
C LEU A 129 -19.45 0.30 2.35
N ASN A 130 -20.75 0.60 2.43
CA ASN A 130 -21.30 1.92 2.12
C ASN A 130 -21.76 2.62 3.40
N GLY A 131 -21.04 3.66 3.80
CA GLY A 131 -21.37 4.49 4.95
C GLY A 131 -20.86 3.94 6.29
N PRO A 132 -20.88 4.78 7.35
CA PRO A 132 -20.25 4.46 8.62
C PRO A 132 -21.00 3.38 9.40
N LEU A 133 -20.24 2.61 10.18
CA LEU A 133 -20.79 1.66 11.15
C LEU A 133 -21.29 2.44 12.37
N LYS A 134 -22.56 2.25 12.75
CA LYS A 134 -23.24 3.00 13.81
C LYS A 134 -23.89 2.07 14.83
N GLY A 135 -24.24 2.62 15.99
CA GLY A 135 -25.01 1.92 17.01
C GLY A 135 -24.23 0.76 17.64
N GLU A 136 -24.88 -0.39 17.81
CA GLU A 136 -24.29 -1.58 18.46
C GLU A 136 -22.99 -2.05 17.81
N LEU A 137 -22.85 -1.88 16.49
CA LEU A 137 -21.61 -2.22 15.78
C LEU A 137 -20.41 -1.38 16.25
N SER A 138 -20.62 -0.11 16.58
CA SER A 138 -19.52 0.74 17.10
C SER A 138 -19.04 0.26 18.47
N THR A 139 -19.97 -0.15 19.34
CA THR A 139 -19.67 -0.74 20.65
C THR A 139 -18.95 -2.08 20.49
N LEU A 140 -19.43 -2.95 19.58
CA LEU A 140 -18.79 -4.22 19.27
C LEU A 140 -17.36 -4.04 18.77
N ILE A 141 -17.12 -3.13 17.82
CA ILE A 141 -15.78 -2.84 17.31
C ILE A 141 -14.85 -2.33 18.42
N SER A 142 -15.37 -1.46 19.29
CA SER A 142 -14.61 -1.00 20.46
C SER A 142 -14.25 -2.17 21.38
N TRP A 143 -15.19 -3.08 21.65
CA TRP A 143 -14.94 -4.28 22.46
C TRP A 143 -13.88 -5.19 21.82
N VAL A 144 -13.97 -5.46 20.51
CA VAL A 144 -12.98 -6.27 19.77
C VAL A 144 -11.58 -5.70 19.92
N ASN A 145 -11.42 -4.40 19.67
CA ASN A 145 -10.13 -3.72 19.72
C ASN A 145 -9.50 -3.68 21.14
N HIS A 146 -10.28 -3.95 22.20
CA HIS A 146 -9.81 -4.00 23.59
C HIS A 146 -9.87 -5.42 24.21
N SER A 147 -10.26 -6.43 23.43
CA SER A 147 -10.47 -7.80 23.92
C SER A 147 -9.18 -8.52 24.32
N GLY A 148 -8.04 -8.11 23.76
CA GLY A 148 -6.75 -8.80 23.88
C GLY A 148 -6.64 -10.08 23.05
N ALA A 149 -7.69 -10.44 22.29
CA ALA A 149 -7.67 -11.55 21.35
C ALA A 149 -6.86 -11.21 20.09
N SER A 150 -6.35 -12.23 19.41
CA SER A 150 -5.80 -12.06 18.07
C SER A 150 -6.93 -11.87 17.06
N VAL A 151 -6.83 -10.87 16.19
CA VAL A 151 -7.88 -10.50 15.25
C VAL A 151 -7.50 -10.84 13.82
N PHE A 152 -8.37 -11.59 13.14
CA PHE A 152 -8.22 -11.99 11.74
C PHE A 152 -9.36 -11.41 10.91
N SER A 153 -9.07 -10.53 9.95
CA SER A 153 -10.09 -9.93 9.08
C SER A 153 -10.16 -10.61 7.71
N VAL A 154 -11.38 -10.87 7.27
CA VAL A 154 -11.70 -11.37 5.93
C VAL A 154 -11.95 -10.18 5.00
N ASP A 155 -11.27 -10.19 3.85
CA ASP A 155 -11.22 -9.12 2.84
C ASP A 155 -10.50 -7.85 3.35
N ILE A 156 -11.10 -7.13 4.30
CA ILE A 156 -10.53 -5.92 4.91
C ILE A 156 -11.08 -5.76 6.34
N PRO A 157 -10.35 -5.17 7.30
CA PRO A 157 -10.90 -4.85 8.61
C PRO A 157 -12.18 -4.01 8.52
N SER A 158 -13.23 -4.47 9.20
CA SER A 158 -14.54 -3.85 9.14
C SER A 158 -14.50 -2.39 9.60
N GLY A 159 -15.19 -1.53 8.85
CA GLY A 159 -15.19 -0.08 9.01
C GLY A 159 -14.23 0.67 8.07
N LEU A 160 -13.28 -0.05 7.46
CA LEU A 160 -12.44 0.50 6.40
C LEU A 160 -13.16 0.49 5.05
N GLY A 161 -12.82 1.46 4.19
CA GLY A 161 -13.14 1.44 2.77
C GLY A 161 -11.87 1.55 1.93
N ASP A 162 -12.04 1.83 0.64
CA ASP A 162 -10.94 1.70 -0.33
C ASP A 162 -9.77 2.67 -0.09
N LEU A 163 -10.04 3.97 0.05
CA LEU A 163 -8.99 4.98 0.24
C LEU A 163 -8.93 5.52 1.68
N CYS A 164 -10.05 5.46 2.39
CA CYS A 164 -10.16 5.99 3.75
C CYS A 164 -11.06 5.09 4.60
N ALA A 165 -10.92 5.26 5.91
CA ALA A 165 -11.91 4.74 6.83
C ALA A 165 -13.28 5.35 6.50
N VAL A 166 -14.28 4.49 6.33
CA VAL A 166 -15.67 4.89 6.07
C VAL A 166 -16.41 5.13 7.40
N SER A 167 -15.80 4.71 8.50
CA SER A 167 -16.31 4.77 9.87
C SER A 167 -15.27 5.31 10.85
N ASP A 168 -15.69 6.09 11.85
CA ASP A 168 -14.83 6.49 12.97
C ASP A 168 -14.35 5.27 13.78
N PHE A 169 -15.11 4.17 13.71
CA PHE A 169 -14.82 2.90 14.36
C PHE A 169 -14.46 1.87 13.30
N CYS A 170 -13.21 1.41 13.34
CA CYS A 170 -12.68 0.36 12.49
C CYS A 170 -12.02 -0.72 13.35
N ILE A 171 -12.15 -1.97 12.94
CA ILE A 171 -11.39 -3.07 13.53
C ILE A 171 -9.89 -2.86 13.25
N SER A 172 -9.07 -3.22 14.23
CA SER A 172 -7.62 -3.36 14.08
C SER A 172 -7.29 -4.85 14.07
N ALA A 173 -6.86 -5.36 12.93
CA ALA A 173 -6.51 -6.75 12.73
C ALA A 173 -5.01 -7.00 12.89
N ASP A 174 -4.66 -8.18 13.41
CA ASP A 174 -3.30 -8.72 13.42
C ASP A 174 -2.96 -9.40 12.09
N HIS A 175 -3.99 -9.91 11.40
CA HIS A 175 -3.89 -10.58 10.11
C HIS A 175 -5.09 -10.22 9.23
N THR A 176 -4.86 -9.94 7.95
CA THR A 176 -5.93 -9.71 6.96
C THR A 176 -5.69 -10.54 5.70
N VAL A 177 -6.74 -11.17 5.17
CA VAL A 177 -6.71 -11.83 3.86
C VAL A 177 -7.54 -11.03 2.85
N ALA A 178 -6.86 -10.36 1.91
CA ALA A 178 -7.49 -9.72 0.77
C ALA A 178 -8.01 -10.76 -0.24
N LEU A 179 -9.19 -10.54 -0.83
CA LEU A 179 -9.78 -11.44 -1.82
C LEU A 179 -9.51 -10.98 -3.25
N GLY A 180 -8.96 -11.87 -4.08
CA GLY A 180 -8.64 -11.64 -5.49
C GLY A 180 -7.31 -10.93 -5.70
N SER A 181 -7.16 -9.72 -5.19
CA SER A 181 -5.94 -8.91 -5.29
C SER A 181 -5.83 -7.93 -4.11
N PHE A 182 -4.67 -7.32 -3.93
CA PHE A 182 -4.59 -6.18 -3.02
C PHE A 182 -5.27 -4.96 -3.62
N THR A 183 -5.96 -4.20 -2.79
CA THR A 183 -6.46 -2.85 -3.14
C THR A 183 -5.63 -1.74 -2.50
N GLN A 184 -5.87 -0.50 -2.93
CA GLN A 184 -5.23 0.69 -2.36
C GLN A 184 -5.40 0.76 -0.84
N ALA A 185 -6.54 0.29 -0.31
CA ALA A 185 -6.81 0.22 1.13
C ALA A 185 -5.76 -0.54 1.93
N HIS A 186 -5.12 -1.54 1.32
CA HIS A 186 -4.16 -2.38 2.01
C HIS A 186 -2.83 -1.68 2.26
N TYR A 187 -2.51 -0.64 1.48
CA TYR A 187 -1.23 0.06 1.54
C TYR A 187 -1.37 1.55 1.87
N HIS A 188 -2.58 2.10 1.84
CA HIS A 188 -2.81 3.50 2.13
C HIS A 188 -2.43 3.84 3.60
N PRO A 189 -1.68 4.93 3.87
CA PRO A 189 -1.22 5.25 5.22
C PRO A 189 -2.31 5.38 6.29
N LEU A 190 -3.53 5.79 5.90
CA LEU A 190 -4.66 5.96 6.82
C LEU A 190 -5.34 4.65 7.23
N THR A 191 -5.11 3.58 6.47
CA THR A 191 -5.78 2.28 6.65
C THR A 191 -4.76 1.22 7.07
N ARG A 192 -3.58 1.19 6.45
CA ARG A 192 -2.55 0.14 6.58
C ARG A 192 -2.16 -0.24 8.02
N SER A 193 -2.24 0.71 8.96
CA SER A 193 -1.90 0.47 10.36
C SER A 193 -2.86 -0.50 11.06
N ARG A 194 -4.02 -0.76 10.46
CA ARG A 194 -5.08 -1.63 11.01
C ARG A 194 -5.17 -2.99 10.35
N LEU A 195 -4.37 -3.29 9.32
CA LEU A 195 -4.49 -4.55 8.58
C LEU A 195 -3.54 -5.66 9.06
N GLY A 196 -2.56 -5.32 9.91
CA GLY A 196 -1.59 -6.28 10.41
C GLY A 196 -0.79 -6.95 9.29
N ASN A 197 -0.62 -8.26 9.39
CA ASN A 197 0.03 -9.06 8.35
C ASN A 197 -0.94 -9.33 7.18
N LEU A 198 -0.52 -8.98 5.98
CA LEU A 198 -1.33 -9.06 4.76
C LEU A 198 -1.10 -10.35 3.99
N PHE A 199 -2.20 -11.00 3.61
CA PHE A 199 -2.23 -12.12 2.68
C PHE A 199 -3.19 -11.79 1.53
N VAL A 200 -3.01 -12.46 0.40
CA VAL A 200 -3.95 -12.40 -0.73
C VAL A 200 -4.38 -13.81 -1.08
N ALA A 201 -5.68 -13.99 -1.27
CA ALA A 201 -6.30 -15.25 -1.64
C ALA A 201 -7.11 -15.06 -2.91
N ASN A 202 -6.88 -15.89 -3.93
CA ASN A 202 -7.75 -15.91 -5.10
C ASN A 202 -8.99 -16.81 -4.81
N PRO A 203 -10.22 -16.27 -4.74
CA PRO A 203 -11.45 -17.03 -4.50
C PRO A 203 -11.92 -17.82 -5.74
N SER A 204 -10.98 -18.33 -6.53
CA SER A 204 -11.20 -18.96 -7.84
C SER A 204 -11.66 -18.02 -8.95
N PHE A 205 -11.32 -16.73 -8.87
CA PHE A 205 -11.41 -15.85 -10.04
C PHE A 205 -10.49 -16.38 -11.16
N PRO A 206 -11.00 -16.51 -12.40
CA PRO A 206 -10.16 -16.86 -13.55
C PRO A 206 -8.95 -15.94 -13.65
N LEU A 207 -7.76 -16.52 -13.83
CA LEU A 207 -6.51 -15.75 -13.88
C LEU A 207 -6.54 -14.70 -14.99
N THR A 208 -7.22 -14.96 -16.11
CA THR A 208 -7.39 -14.00 -17.19
C THR A 208 -8.11 -12.72 -16.76
N LEU A 209 -9.02 -12.78 -15.78
CA LEU A 209 -9.68 -11.59 -15.22
C LEU A 209 -8.72 -10.82 -14.29
N LEU A 210 -7.91 -11.53 -13.52
CA LEU A 210 -6.91 -10.93 -12.62
C LEU A 210 -5.74 -10.30 -13.39
N ASP A 211 -5.30 -10.93 -14.48
CA ASP A 211 -4.23 -10.42 -15.35
C ASP A 211 -4.66 -9.17 -16.12
N SER A 212 -5.97 -8.94 -16.26
CA SER A 212 -6.56 -7.76 -16.91
C SER A 212 -6.91 -6.62 -15.95
N LEU A 213 -6.54 -6.72 -14.67
CA LEU A 213 -6.83 -5.68 -13.69
C LEU A 213 -6.17 -4.35 -14.07
N ASP A 214 -6.92 -3.26 -13.89
CA ASP A 214 -6.35 -1.94 -13.90
C ASP A 214 -5.42 -1.77 -12.69
N VAL A 215 -4.14 -1.53 -12.97
CA VAL A 215 -3.07 -1.46 -11.96
C VAL A 215 -3.01 -0.03 -11.41
N ALA A 216 -3.46 0.14 -10.16
CA ALA A 216 -3.34 1.41 -9.45
C ALA A 216 -1.91 1.64 -8.93
N ALA A 217 -1.26 0.58 -8.45
CA ALA A 217 0.14 0.58 -8.07
C ALA A 217 0.76 -0.81 -8.21
N THR A 218 2.08 -0.85 -8.32
CA THR A 218 2.86 -2.08 -8.16
C THR A 218 3.72 -1.95 -6.91
N ILE A 219 3.79 -3.04 -6.16
CA ILE A 219 4.61 -3.11 -4.96
C ILE A 219 5.69 -4.13 -5.21
N ASP A 220 6.92 -3.67 -5.10
CA ASP A 220 8.08 -4.53 -5.11
C ASP A 220 8.53 -4.74 -3.67
N ASP A 221 8.15 -5.88 -3.11
CA ASP A 221 8.56 -6.34 -1.79
C ASP A 221 9.69 -7.36 -1.86
N GLU A 222 10.19 -7.66 -3.07
CA GLU A 222 11.37 -8.47 -3.25
C GLU A 222 12.60 -7.74 -2.70
N PRO A 223 13.49 -8.44 -1.98
CA PRO A 223 14.73 -7.84 -1.51
C PRO A 223 15.53 -7.35 -2.71
N LEU A 224 15.90 -6.06 -2.71
CA LEU A 224 16.70 -5.48 -3.78
C LEU A 224 18.05 -6.20 -3.87
N VAL A 225 18.21 -7.04 -4.91
CA VAL A 225 19.46 -7.71 -5.19
C VAL A 225 20.35 -6.77 -5.98
N ILE A 226 21.26 -6.08 -5.28
CA ILE A 226 22.30 -5.27 -5.93
C ILE A 226 23.41 -6.20 -6.43
N PRO A 227 23.66 -6.29 -7.75
CA PRO A 227 24.72 -7.14 -8.28
C PRO A 227 26.08 -6.83 -7.67
N ALA A 228 26.92 -7.86 -7.51
CA ALA A 228 28.32 -7.66 -7.15
C ALA A 228 29.03 -6.89 -8.26
N LEU A 229 29.94 -5.99 -7.89
CA LEU A 229 30.82 -5.35 -8.86
C LEU A 229 31.81 -6.37 -9.41
N ASP A 230 32.08 -6.29 -10.71
CA ASP A 230 33.16 -7.06 -11.33
C ASP A 230 34.49 -6.71 -10.66
N ARG A 231 35.40 -7.70 -10.53
CA ARG A 231 36.75 -7.49 -9.99
C ARG A 231 37.58 -6.52 -10.84
N SER A 232 37.29 -6.40 -12.13
CA SER A 232 37.93 -5.43 -13.02
C SER A 232 37.20 -4.08 -13.07
N ALA A 233 36.10 -3.90 -12.32
CA ALA A 233 35.36 -2.65 -12.32
C ALA A 233 36.23 -1.49 -11.78
N TYR A 234 36.16 -0.35 -12.46
CA TYR A 234 36.84 0.87 -12.05
C TYR A 234 35.87 2.06 -12.12
N LYS A 235 36.32 3.24 -11.69
CA LYS A 235 35.44 4.41 -11.52
C LYS A 235 34.62 4.81 -12.76
N ASN A 236 35.09 4.55 -13.98
CA ASN A 236 34.32 4.92 -15.19
C ASN A 236 33.34 3.83 -15.65
N THR A 237 33.38 2.63 -15.06
CA THR A 237 32.44 1.53 -15.39
C THR A 237 31.29 1.42 -14.40
N ARG A 238 31.26 2.29 -13.37
CA ARG A 238 30.27 2.27 -12.28
C ARG A 238 29.34 3.48 -12.32
N GLY A 239 29.24 4.13 -13.48
CA GLY A 239 28.41 5.30 -13.71
C GLY A 239 28.97 6.61 -13.11
N SER A 240 28.52 7.71 -13.69
CA SER A 240 28.84 9.09 -13.31
C SER A 240 27.54 9.85 -13.04
N ILE A 241 27.41 10.41 -11.84
CA ILE A 241 26.21 11.14 -11.40
C ILE A 241 26.53 12.62 -11.22
N ALA A 242 25.69 13.49 -11.78
CA ALA A 242 25.67 14.92 -11.45
C ALA A 242 24.52 15.23 -10.49
N ILE A 243 24.80 16.01 -9.46
CA ILE A 243 23.81 16.45 -8.48
C ILE A 243 23.82 17.95 -8.47
N PHE A 244 22.69 18.56 -8.79
CA PHE A 244 22.48 19.99 -8.73
C PHE A 244 21.63 20.32 -7.52
N GLY A 245 22.22 21.05 -6.59
CA GLY A 245 21.60 21.36 -5.32
C GLY A 245 22.54 22.14 -4.42
N SER A 246 22.11 22.34 -3.18
CA SER A 246 22.76 23.20 -2.20
C SER A 246 22.83 24.67 -2.61
N SER A 247 22.31 25.51 -1.71
CA SER A 247 22.29 26.96 -1.83
C SER A 247 22.83 27.61 -0.56
N VAL A 248 22.99 28.93 -0.58
CA VAL A 248 23.37 29.73 0.60
C VAL A 248 22.51 29.38 1.81
N LYS A 249 21.20 29.19 1.62
CA LYS A 249 20.26 28.86 2.70
C LYS A 249 20.32 27.40 3.14
N TYR A 250 20.64 26.49 2.20
CA TYR A 250 20.55 25.04 2.42
C TYR A 250 21.79 24.34 1.88
N SER A 251 22.90 24.38 2.61
CA SER A 251 24.17 23.80 2.14
C SER A 251 24.22 22.26 2.23
N GLY A 252 23.38 21.63 3.08
CA GLY A 252 23.52 20.22 3.45
C GLY A 252 22.81 19.18 2.57
N ALA A 253 21.65 19.51 2.00
CA ALA A 253 20.76 18.51 1.39
C ALA A 253 21.41 17.76 0.21
N ALA A 254 21.98 18.48 -0.76
CA ALA A 254 22.63 17.85 -1.91
C ALA A 254 23.94 17.13 -1.55
N ARG A 255 24.60 17.52 -0.46
CA ARG A 255 25.79 16.80 0.06
C ARG A 255 25.41 15.43 0.62
N LEU A 256 24.28 15.33 1.31
CA LEU A 256 23.73 14.05 1.76
C LEU A 256 23.41 13.16 0.55
N ALA A 257 22.76 13.71 -0.47
CA ALA A 257 22.48 12.98 -1.70
C ALA A 257 23.76 12.52 -2.42
N ALA A 258 24.80 13.35 -2.46
CA ALA A 258 26.09 12.99 -3.06
C ALA A 258 26.80 11.86 -2.32
N ASN A 259 26.79 11.90 -0.99
CA ASN A 259 27.34 10.81 -0.17
C ASN A 259 26.54 9.52 -0.33
N ALA A 260 25.20 9.61 -0.41
CA ALA A 260 24.33 8.46 -0.67
C ALA A 260 24.63 7.83 -2.03
N ALA A 261 24.75 8.65 -3.09
CA ALA A 261 25.12 8.19 -4.43
C ALA A 261 26.48 7.47 -4.45
N PHE A 262 27.49 8.02 -3.78
CA PHE A 262 28.80 7.37 -3.68
C PHE A 262 28.73 6.05 -2.90
N THR A 263 27.99 6.03 -1.78
CA THR A 263 27.78 4.83 -0.95
C THR A 263 27.00 3.74 -1.71
N ALA A 264 26.11 4.15 -2.62
CA ALA A 264 25.41 3.28 -3.57
C ALA A 264 26.31 2.74 -4.70
N ARG A 265 27.63 2.92 -4.60
CA ARG A 265 28.69 2.38 -5.49
C ARG A 265 28.85 3.10 -6.82
N SER A 266 28.29 4.30 -6.97
CA SER A 266 28.55 5.14 -8.14
C SER A 266 30.04 5.41 -8.31
N GLY A 267 30.50 5.33 -9.55
CA GLY A 267 31.91 5.43 -9.89
C GLY A 267 32.47 6.84 -9.74
N LEU A 268 31.69 7.83 -10.18
CA LEU A 268 31.97 9.25 -10.06
C LEU A 268 30.72 9.99 -9.59
N VAL A 269 30.89 10.95 -8.69
CA VAL A 269 29.82 11.83 -8.23
C VAL A 269 30.31 13.27 -8.28
N THR A 270 29.55 14.13 -8.96
CA THR A 270 29.81 15.56 -9.06
C THR A 270 28.65 16.34 -8.43
N LEU A 271 28.94 17.13 -7.40
CA LEU A 271 28.00 18.07 -6.80
C LEU A 271 28.22 19.46 -7.41
N TYR A 272 27.20 19.95 -8.10
CA TYR A 272 27.06 21.31 -8.59
C TYR A 272 26.28 22.14 -7.58
N CYS A 273 26.95 23.12 -6.98
CA CYS A 273 26.37 24.01 -5.97
C CYS A 273 26.46 25.49 -6.36
N ASP A 274 25.80 26.35 -5.58
CA ASP A 274 25.99 27.79 -5.70
C ASP A 274 27.47 28.17 -5.48
N PRO A 275 28.03 29.10 -6.29
CA PRO A 275 29.41 29.55 -6.14
C PRO A 275 29.78 30.01 -4.73
N GLU A 276 28.85 30.67 -4.05
CA GLU A 276 29.01 31.28 -2.73
C GLU A 276 29.25 30.26 -1.61
N ILE A 277 28.83 29.00 -1.81
CA ILE A 277 28.97 27.93 -0.80
C ILE A 277 29.93 26.83 -1.21
N HIS A 278 30.68 27.03 -2.31
CA HIS A 278 31.58 26.01 -2.85
C HIS A 278 32.53 25.45 -1.79
N GLU A 279 33.19 26.33 -1.02
CA GLU A 279 34.13 25.93 0.04
C GLU A 279 33.43 25.12 1.16
N ILE A 280 32.21 25.53 1.53
CA ILE A 280 31.41 24.82 2.54
C ILE A 280 31.07 23.41 2.05
N CYS A 281 30.66 23.26 0.78
CA CYS A 281 30.37 21.95 0.21
C CYS A 281 31.63 21.10 0.01
N ALA A 282 32.74 21.69 -0.44
CA ALA A 282 33.99 20.99 -0.70
C ALA A 282 34.67 20.48 0.59
N SER A 283 34.61 21.26 1.68
CA SER A 283 35.29 20.95 2.94
C SER A 283 34.91 19.61 3.59
N ASN A 284 33.74 19.08 3.28
CA ASN A 284 33.15 17.93 3.97
C ASN A 284 32.63 16.84 3.02
N THR A 285 33.12 16.81 1.79
CA THR A 285 32.69 15.83 0.77
C THR A 285 33.90 15.21 0.06
N LEU A 286 34.73 14.49 0.82
CA LEU A 286 36.06 14.03 0.39
C LEU A 286 36.05 13.13 -0.86
N SER A 287 34.99 12.34 -1.07
CA SER A 287 34.88 11.38 -2.18
C SER A 287 34.06 11.90 -3.36
N VAL A 288 33.63 13.17 -3.33
CA VAL A 288 32.76 13.79 -4.34
C VAL A 288 33.47 15.00 -4.94
N MET A 289 33.36 15.15 -6.26
CA MET A 289 33.83 16.37 -6.92
C MET A 289 32.84 17.49 -6.70
N VAL A 290 33.23 18.55 -5.99
CA VAL A 290 32.36 19.72 -5.76
C VAL A 290 32.75 20.85 -6.71
N ARG A 291 31.77 21.34 -7.48
CA ARG A 291 31.96 22.39 -8.48
C ARG A 291 30.91 23.49 -8.29
N PRO A 292 31.29 24.77 -8.38
CA PRO A 292 30.30 25.83 -8.53
C PRO A 292 29.64 25.70 -9.91
N TYR A 293 28.32 25.85 -10.01
CA TYR A 293 27.64 25.89 -11.30
C TYR A 293 27.47 27.33 -11.78
N ARG A 294 27.90 27.61 -13.01
CA ARG A 294 27.86 28.94 -13.63
C ARG A 294 27.18 28.93 -15.00
N GLY A 295 26.44 27.87 -15.32
CA GLY A 295 25.76 27.70 -16.60
C GLY A 295 26.59 26.96 -17.65
N GLU A 296 27.60 26.19 -17.23
CA GLU A 296 28.35 25.31 -18.11
C GLU A 296 27.46 24.20 -18.69
N ALA A 297 27.85 23.65 -19.84
CA ALA A 297 27.13 22.53 -20.45
C ALA A 297 27.14 21.29 -19.52
N VAL A 298 26.01 20.58 -19.47
CA VAL A 298 25.81 19.39 -18.64
C VAL A 298 25.88 18.15 -19.53
N GLU A 299 27.06 17.56 -19.62
CA GLU A 299 27.37 16.44 -20.51
C GLU A 299 28.20 15.35 -19.81
N GLY A 300 28.13 14.11 -20.30
CA GLY A 300 28.97 13.01 -19.83
C GLY A 300 28.57 12.38 -18.48
N PHE A 301 27.31 12.57 -18.06
CA PHE A 301 26.73 11.93 -16.88
C PHE A 301 25.71 10.86 -17.29
N ASP A 302 25.66 9.78 -16.52
CA ASP A 302 24.72 8.67 -16.70
C ASP A 302 23.38 8.94 -15.97
N ALA A 303 23.40 9.79 -14.94
CA ALA A 303 22.20 10.24 -14.24
C ALA A 303 22.39 11.64 -13.62
N ILE A 304 21.29 12.36 -13.48
CA ILE A 304 21.24 13.69 -12.86
C ILE A 304 20.24 13.67 -11.69
N LEU A 305 20.58 14.30 -10.58
CA LEU A 305 19.66 14.68 -9.51
C LEU A 305 19.56 16.21 -9.46
N ALA A 306 18.34 16.72 -9.34
CA ALA A 306 18.02 18.14 -9.35
C ALA A 306 17.10 18.50 -8.18
N GLY A 307 17.48 19.50 -7.37
CA GLY A 307 16.55 20.09 -6.41
C GLY A 307 16.90 20.11 -4.92
N PRO A 308 17.67 19.16 -4.36
CA PRO A 308 17.92 19.17 -2.91
C PRO A 308 18.59 20.45 -2.42
N GLY A 309 17.85 21.28 -1.67
CA GLY A 309 18.36 22.54 -1.08
C GLY A 309 18.65 23.65 -2.08
N TRP A 310 18.01 23.65 -3.25
CA TRP A 310 18.22 24.64 -4.31
C TRP A 310 17.70 26.04 -3.97
N GLY A 311 16.68 26.13 -3.10
CA GLY A 311 15.91 27.35 -2.91
C GLY A 311 15.10 27.73 -4.16
N GLU A 312 14.72 28.99 -4.26
CA GLU A 312 13.86 29.51 -5.34
C GLU A 312 14.69 29.99 -6.56
N GLY A 313 14.02 30.20 -7.70
CA GLY A 313 14.65 30.83 -8.87
C GLY A 313 15.51 29.89 -9.72
N ARG A 314 15.32 28.57 -9.66
CA ARG A 314 16.14 27.57 -10.36
C ARG A 314 15.53 27.05 -11.67
N GLU A 315 14.47 27.70 -12.13
CA GLU A 315 13.70 27.30 -13.30
C GLU A 315 14.57 27.25 -14.58
N GLU A 316 15.46 28.23 -14.78
CA GLU A 316 16.37 28.25 -15.95
C GLU A 316 17.42 27.14 -15.91
N ILE A 317 17.93 26.82 -14.72
CA ILE A 317 18.85 25.68 -14.56
C ILE A 317 18.10 24.38 -14.87
N LEU A 318 16.89 24.23 -14.33
CA LEU A 318 16.07 23.05 -14.54
C LEU A 318 15.70 22.88 -16.03
N LYS A 319 15.42 23.96 -16.78
CA LYS A 319 15.22 23.91 -18.24
C LYS A 319 16.43 23.30 -18.96
N VAL A 320 17.64 23.70 -18.60
CA VAL A 320 18.88 23.12 -19.18
C VAL A 320 18.97 21.62 -18.87
N LEU A 321 18.69 21.21 -17.63
CA LEU A 321 18.74 19.79 -17.24
C LEU A 321 17.66 18.96 -17.95
N LEU A 322 16.45 19.50 -18.08
CA LEU A 322 15.32 18.86 -18.77
C LEU A 322 15.62 18.62 -20.25
N ALA A 323 16.36 19.54 -20.89
CA ALA A 323 16.76 19.45 -22.29
C ALA A 323 17.84 18.37 -22.57
N THR A 324 18.49 17.83 -21.53
CA THR A 324 19.45 16.74 -21.70
C THR A 324 18.74 15.41 -21.98
N SER A 325 19.45 14.49 -22.65
CA SER A 325 19.01 13.09 -22.82
C SER A 325 19.47 12.18 -21.67
N THR A 326 19.84 12.75 -20.53
CA THR A 326 20.32 11.99 -19.36
C THR A 326 19.16 11.71 -18.41
N PRO A 327 19.01 10.48 -17.87
CA PRO A 327 18.05 10.17 -16.81
C PRO A 327 18.08 11.20 -15.67
N LEU A 328 16.91 11.67 -15.23
CA LEU A 328 16.79 12.79 -14.29
C LEU A 328 15.89 12.43 -13.11
N VAL A 329 16.41 12.60 -11.91
CA VAL A 329 15.63 12.60 -10.67
C VAL A 329 15.41 14.05 -10.25
N ILE A 330 14.16 14.44 -10.01
CA ILE A 330 13.80 15.76 -9.52
C ILE A 330 13.17 15.61 -8.13
N ASP A 331 13.77 16.31 -7.17
CA ASP A 331 13.40 16.25 -5.76
C ASP A 331 13.18 17.66 -5.20
N ALA A 332 12.48 17.77 -4.08
CA ALA A 332 12.41 18.98 -3.26
C ALA A 332 12.15 20.31 -4.04
N ASP A 333 13.05 21.29 -3.93
CA ASP A 333 12.92 22.58 -4.61
C ASP A 333 12.93 22.45 -6.15
N GLY A 334 13.53 21.38 -6.69
CA GLY A 334 13.46 21.06 -8.10
C GLY A 334 12.04 20.74 -8.55
N ILE A 335 11.28 20.04 -7.72
CA ILE A 335 9.86 19.77 -7.96
C ILE A 335 9.06 21.07 -7.97
N ARG A 336 9.34 21.99 -7.05
CA ARG A 336 8.69 23.30 -7.00
C ARG A 336 9.00 24.15 -8.24
N SER A 337 10.26 24.15 -8.68
CA SER A 337 10.63 24.80 -9.94
C SER A 337 9.97 24.13 -11.14
N LEU A 338 9.85 22.80 -11.17
CA LEU A 338 9.11 22.08 -12.23
C LEU A 338 7.63 22.53 -12.25
N ALA A 339 6.97 22.59 -11.10
CA ALA A 339 5.58 23.04 -11.02
C ALA A 339 5.39 24.47 -11.57
N ARG A 340 6.30 25.40 -11.27
CA ARG A 340 6.24 26.77 -11.84
C ARG A 340 6.44 26.77 -13.36
N LEU A 341 7.31 25.92 -13.88
CA LEU A 341 7.52 25.75 -15.32
C LEU A 341 6.28 25.17 -16.02
N LEU A 342 5.61 24.19 -15.39
CA LEU A 342 4.37 23.62 -15.90
C LEU A 342 3.23 24.66 -15.89
N ALA A 343 3.07 25.39 -14.79
CA ALA A 343 2.06 26.46 -14.67
C ALA A 343 2.24 27.59 -15.70
N SER A 344 3.47 27.84 -16.14
CA SER A 344 3.78 28.81 -17.21
C SER A 344 3.58 28.26 -18.63
N LYS A 345 3.00 27.04 -18.77
CA LYS A 345 2.71 26.35 -20.04
C LYS A 345 3.93 26.20 -20.95
N VAL A 346 5.11 26.05 -20.35
CA VAL A 346 6.31 25.76 -21.13
C VAL A 346 6.28 24.26 -21.46
N HIS A 347 6.19 23.93 -22.75
CA HIS A 347 6.15 22.56 -23.28
C HIS A 347 7.53 21.86 -23.18
N LEU A 348 8.11 21.81 -21.98
CA LEU A 348 9.48 21.31 -21.74
C LEU A 348 9.58 19.80 -21.75
N LEU A 349 8.48 19.09 -21.51
CA LEU A 349 8.47 17.64 -21.37
C LEU A 349 8.25 16.91 -22.71
N GLU A 350 7.69 17.58 -23.72
CA GLU A 350 7.31 16.95 -24.99
C GLU A 350 8.49 16.37 -25.77
N ASN A 351 9.68 16.94 -25.60
CA ASN A 351 10.88 16.55 -26.35
C ASN A 351 11.84 15.66 -25.54
N ARG A 352 11.46 15.27 -24.32
CA ARG A 352 12.35 14.48 -23.45
C ARG A 352 12.15 12.98 -23.70
N ASN A 353 13.20 12.34 -24.21
CA ASN A 353 13.21 10.89 -24.48
C ASN A 353 13.87 10.06 -23.37
N ALA A 354 14.41 10.69 -22.32
CA ALA A 354 15.09 10.02 -21.23
C ALA A 354 14.19 9.91 -19.97
N PRO A 355 14.31 8.83 -19.18
CA PRO A 355 13.51 8.65 -17.97
C PRO A 355 13.58 9.85 -17.03
N MET A 356 12.46 10.14 -16.37
CA MET A 356 12.36 11.13 -15.30
C MET A 356 11.68 10.51 -14.09
N ILE A 357 12.25 10.71 -12.92
CA ILE A 357 11.71 10.24 -11.64
C ILE A 357 11.45 11.47 -10.77
N LEU A 358 10.24 11.59 -10.23
CA LEU A 358 9.88 12.61 -9.25
C LEU A 358 9.78 11.95 -7.87
N THR A 359 10.27 12.63 -6.84
CA THR A 359 10.24 12.13 -5.45
C THR A 359 9.43 13.04 -4.50
N PRO A 360 8.18 13.44 -4.85
CA PRO A 360 7.43 14.41 -4.04
C PRO A 360 6.98 13.82 -2.71
N HIS A 361 7.05 14.62 -1.65
CA HIS A 361 6.17 14.43 -0.50
C HIS A 361 4.75 14.94 -0.81
N LEU A 362 3.74 14.68 0.06
CA LEU A 362 2.35 15.09 -0.20
C LEU A 362 2.16 16.57 -0.55
N GLY A 363 2.84 17.48 0.16
CA GLY A 363 2.79 18.91 -0.15
C GLY A 363 3.38 19.29 -1.52
N GLU A 364 4.42 18.61 -1.99
CA GLU A 364 5.02 18.83 -3.30
C GLU A 364 4.15 18.22 -4.40
N MET A 365 3.56 17.05 -4.15
CA MET A 365 2.61 16.43 -5.06
C MET A 365 1.40 17.34 -5.30
N ARG A 366 0.89 17.98 -4.23
CA ARG A 366 -0.16 18.98 -4.33
C ARG A 366 0.24 20.15 -5.22
N VAL A 367 1.45 20.68 -5.05
CA VAL A 367 1.97 21.80 -5.85
C VAL A 367 2.11 21.44 -7.33
N ILE A 368 2.57 20.22 -7.66
CA ILE A 368 2.58 19.74 -9.05
C ILE A 368 1.15 19.61 -9.58
N GLY A 369 0.25 18.99 -8.82
CA GLY A 369 -1.13 18.73 -9.25
C GLY A 369 -1.95 19.99 -9.45
N GLU A 370 -1.66 21.09 -8.74
CA GLU A 370 -2.26 22.40 -8.97
C GLU A 370 -1.69 23.12 -10.21
N ALA A 371 -0.55 22.67 -10.74
CA ALA A 371 0.15 23.29 -11.87
C ALA A 371 -0.12 22.63 -13.23
N VAL A 372 -0.69 21.42 -13.25
CA VAL A 372 -1.12 20.66 -14.44
C VAL A 372 -2.63 20.77 -14.57
#